data_AF-A0A0C4FE16-F1
#
_entry.id   AF-A0A0C4FE16-F1
#
_cell.length_a   1.000
_cell.length_b   1.000
_cell.length_c   1.000
_cell.angle_alpha   90.00
_cell.angle_beta   90.00
_cell.angle_gamma   90.00
#
_symmetry.space_group_name_H-M   'P 1'
#
loop_
_entity.id
_entity.type
_entity.pdbx_description
1 polymer ?
#
loop_
_entity_poly.entity_id
_entity_poly.type
_entity_poly.pdbx_seq_one_letter_code
_entity_poly.pdbx_strand_id
1 'polypeptide(L)'
;MPKKPAIVLWHRNPLLDSGGVFTSINLNLTPYLLYTARQDEFAGIALIIGDTSFSTYSNRLIHISDLDKHPVRSSRIEGLPLTINLYADTWTMADLYFALLFGLMCGSSIGVLCFYGLMNHANPRKEILTAIKQNQFHVVYQPVVDANNLQMGGVEVLMRWHHPGAGEIPPDAFIGFAEAQKLIVPLTLHLFDLILRDAPTLKNAFRRVQAGH
;
A
#
# COMPACT_ATOMS: atom_id res chain seq x y z
N MET A 1 50.18 -2.89 -41.16
CA MET A 1 49.66 -3.76 -40.09
C MET A 1 48.95 -2.88 -39.05
N PRO A 2 47.68 -3.15 -38.67
CA PRO A 2 46.96 -2.27 -37.77
C PRO A 2 47.53 -2.38 -36.35
N LYS A 3 47.91 -1.24 -35.75
CA LYS A 3 48.52 -1.12 -34.41
C LYS A 3 47.50 -1.22 -33.24
N LYS A 4 46.34 -1.85 -33.45
CA LYS A 4 45.20 -1.84 -32.50
C LYS A 4 44.61 -3.23 -32.34
N PRO A 5 44.10 -3.61 -31.15
CA PRO A 5 43.45 -4.91 -30.96
C PRO A 5 42.19 -4.97 -31.81
N ALA A 6 42.13 -5.93 -32.73
CA ALA A 6 40.99 -6.22 -33.57
C ALA A 6 40.81 -7.73 -33.66
N ILE A 7 39.59 -8.22 -33.45
CA ILE A 7 39.27 -9.62 -33.76
C ILE A 7 39.04 -9.69 -35.25
N VAL A 8 39.73 -10.62 -35.90
CA VAL A 8 39.62 -10.88 -37.32
C VAL A 8 38.93 -12.21 -37.51
N LEU A 9 37.84 -12.21 -38.27
CA LEU A 9 37.11 -13.40 -38.65
C LEU A 9 37.17 -13.54 -40.17
N TRP A 10 37.63 -14.69 -40.65
CA TRP A 10 37.58 -15.05 -42.06
C TRP A 10 36.41 -15.99 -42.29
N HIS A 11 35.45 -15.54 -43.09
CA HIS A 11 34.34 -16.38 -43.52
C HIS A 11 34.52 -16.76 -44.98
N ARG A 12 34.60 -18.06 -45.28
CA ARG A 12 34.66 -18.54 -46.67
C ARG A 12 33.31 -18.28 -47.34
N ASN A 13 33.30 -17.57 -48.47
CA ASN A 13 32.06 -17.32 -49.19
C ASN A 13 31.69 -18.59 -49.98
N PRO A 14 30.53 -19.23 -49.72
CA PRO A 14 30.15 -20.46 -50.40
C PRO A 14 29.82 -20.28 -51.89
N LEU A 15 29.76 -19.04 -52.40
CA LEU A 15 29.44 -18.72 -53.81
C LEU A 15 30.68 -18.41 -54.68
N LEU A 16 31.88 -18.34 -54.11
CA LEU A 16 33.13 -18.06 -54.82
C LEU A 16 34.19 -19.09 -54.42
N ASP A 17 34.63 -19.96 -55.34
CA ASP A 17 35.51 -21.12 -55.08
C ASP A 17 36.83 -20.77 -54.33
N SER A 18 37.28 -19.52 -54.43
CA SER A 18 38.49 -19.02 -53.78
C SER A 18 38.32 -17.60 -53.21
N GLY A 19 37.15 -17.29 -52.65
CA GLY A 19 36.87 -15.98 -52.05
C GLY A 19 36.28 -16.11 -50.65
N GLY A 20 36.67 -15.21 -49.74
CA GLY A 20 36.07 -15.09 -48.42
C GLY A 20 35.93 -13.63 -48.02
N VAL A 21 35.05 -13.38 -47.05
CA VAL A 21 34.86 -12.06 -46.48
C VAL A 21 35.71 -11.96 -45.23
N PHE A 22 36.51 -10.91 -45.17
CA PHE A 22 37.33 -10.58 -44.01
C PHE A 22 36.58 -9.55 -43.17
N THR A 23 36.11 -9.96 -41.99
CA THR A 23 35.44 -9.07 -41.05
C THR A 23 36.39 -8.75 -39.91
N SER A 24 36.78 -7.48 -39.79
CA SER A 24 37.55 -6.98 -38.65
C SER A 24 36.63 -6.27 -37.66
N ILE A 25 36.53 -6.79 -36.44
CA ILE A 25 35.80 -6.14 -35.35
C ILE A 25 36.82 -5.31 -34.56
N ASN A 26 36.63 -3.98 -34.55
CA ASN A 26 37.46 -3.06 -33.81
C ASN A 26 37.07 -3.09 -32.32
N LEU A 27 37.96 -3.56 -31.46
CA LEU A 27 37.70 -3.76 -30.02
C LEU A 27 37.68 -2.44 -29.22
N ASN A 28 37.81 -1.26 -29.84
CA ASN A 28 37.87 0.01 -29.12
C ASN A 28 36.52 0.44 -28.49
N LEU A 29 35.40 -0.16 -28.91
CA LEU A 29 34.07 0.07 -28.32
C LEU A 29 33.72 -0.92 -27.19
N THR A 30 34.42 -2.05 -27.15
CA THR A 30 34.19 -3.12 -26.16
C THR A 30 34.44 -2.66 -24.71
N PRO A 31 35.46 -1.83 -24.38
CA PRO A 31 35.64 -1.31 -23.03
C PRO A 31 34.47 -0.48 -22.52
N TYR A 32 33.80 0.29 -23.40
CA TYR A 32 32.69 1.15 -23.00
C TYR A 32 31.42 0.33 -22.75
N LEU A 33 31.13 -0.64 -23.63
CA LEU A 33 30.01 -1.59 -23.43
C LEU A 33 30.24 -2.49 -22.20
N LEU A 34 31.48 -2.89 -21.94
CA LEU A 34 31.87 -3.62 -20.72
C LEU A 34 31.78 -2.73 -19.47
N TYR A 35 32.10 -1.44 -19.58
CA TYR A 35 32.03 -0.49 -18.46
C TYR A 35 30.57 -0.21 -18.06
N THR A 36 29.66 -0.04 -19.02
CA THR A 36 28.23 0.08 -18.74
C THR A 36 27.63 -1.21 -18.20
N ALA A 37 28.08 -2.39 -18.68
CA ALA A 37 27.68 -3.67 -18.10
C ALA A 37 28.20 -3.87 -16.67
N ARG A 38 29.28 -3.19 -16.27
CA ARG A 38 29.79 -3.18 -14.90
C ARG A 38 28.95 -2.31 -13.95
N GLN A 39 28.11 -1.41 -14.48
CA GLN A 39 27.19 -0.60 -13.67
C GLN A 39 25.89 -1.32 -13.33
N ASP A 40 25.45 -2.27 -14.16
CA ASP A 40 24.22 -3.03 -13.95
C ASP A 40 24.55 -4.50 -13.65
N GLU A 41 24.55 -4.89 -12.37
CA GLU A 41 24.41 -6.27 -11.85
C GLU A 41 25.40 -7.37 -12.31
N PHE A 42 26.22 -7.17 -13.34
CA PHE A 42 27.11 -8.18 -13.89
C PHE A 42 28.55 -8.04 -13.36
N ALA A 43 28.94 -8.98 -12.51
CA ALA A 43 30.28 -9.13 -11.95
C ALA A 43 31.37 -9.33 -13.02
N GLY A 44 31.01 -9.87 -14.18
CA GLY A 44 31.94 -10.06 -15.30
C GLY A 44 31.40 -10.95 -16.42
N ILE A 45 32.19 -11.07 -17.50
CA ILE A 45 31.87 -11.88 -18.67
C ILE A 45 33.03 -12.84 -18.93
N ALA A 46 32.74 -14.07 -19.34
CA ALA A 46 33.73 -14.99 -19.92
C ALA A 46 33.32 -15.46 -21.32
N LEU A 47 34.28 -15.38 -22.24
CA LEU A 47 34.19 -15.90 -23.60
C LEU A 47 34.92 -17.24 -23.63
N ILE A 48 34.23 -18.30 -24.05
CA ILE A 48 34.74 -19.67 -24.06
C ILE A 48 34.84 -20.15 -25.51
N ILE A 49 36.01 -20.64 -25.89
CA ILE A 49 36.30 -21.25 -27.19
C ILE A 49 37.02 -22.58 -26.95
N GLY A 50 36.32 -23.69 -27.22
CA GLY A 50 36.82 -25.02 -26.90
C GLY A 50 37.12 -25.15 -25.40
N ASP A 51 38.37 -25.47 -25.08
CA ASP A 51 38.85 -25.67 -23.70
C ASP A 51 39.44 -24.40 -23.07
N THR A 52 39.52 -23.31 -23.84
CA THR A 52 40.10 -22.03 -23.40
C THR A 52 39.01 -21.01 -23.13
N SER A 53 39.21 -20.19 -22.10
CA SER A 53 38.33 -19.09 -21.77
C SER A 53 39.10 -17.79 -21.56
N PHE A 54 38.46 -16.70 -21.95
CA PHE A 54 38.93 -15.34 -21.73
C PHE A 54 37.88 -14.62 -20.90
N SER A 55 38.22 -14.24 -19.67
CA SER A 55 37.29 -13.62 -18.74
C SER A 55 37.70 -12.21 -18.37
N THR A 56 36.74 -11.38 -17.96
CA THR A 56 37.02 -10.04 -17.42
C THR A 56 37.84 -10.08 -16.13
N TYR A 57 37.94 -11.25 -15.47
CA TYR A 57 38.67 -11.43 -14.21
C TYR A 57 40.18 -11.68 -14.39
N SER A 58 40.61 -12.09 -15.59
CA SER A 58 42.01 -12.42 -15.87
C SER A 58 42.45 -11.85 -17.22
N ASN A 59 43.63 -11.23 -17.25
CA ASN A 59 44.22 -10.73 -18.49
C ASN A 59 44.96 -11.83 -19.29
N ARG A 60 44.75 -13.11 -18.95
CA ARG A 60 45.36 -14.27 -19.61
C ARG A 60 44.28 -15.27 -20.00
N LEU A 61 44.55 -16.05 -21.05
CA LEU A 61 43.75 -17.21 -21.39
C LEU A 61 43.87 -18.23 -20.25
N ILE A 62 42.73 -18.66 -19.72
CA ILE A 62 42.63 -19.63 -18.63
C ILE A 62 41.82 -20.84 -19.11
N HIS A 63 42.12 -22.01 -18.57
CA HIS A 63 41.37 -23.22 -18.92
C HIS A 63 39.97 -23.15 -18.31
N ILE A 64 38.98 -23.78 -18.95
CA ILE A 64 37.59 -23.69 -18.49
C ILE A 64 37.36 -24.31 -17.10
N SER A 65 38.22 -25.27 -16.71
CA SER A 65 38.22 -25.88 -15.37
C SER A 65 38.59 -24.90 -14.26
N ASP A 66 39.36 -23.86 -14.59
CA ASP A 66 39.88 -22.88 -13.63
C ASP A 66 38.91 -21.70 -13.44
N LEU A 67 37.74 -21.79 -14.08
CA LEU A 67 36.69 -20.78 -14.05
C LEU A 67 35.78 -21.06 -12.84
N ASP A 68 36.26 -20.72 -11.64
CA ASP A 68 35.64 -21.05 -10.33
C ASP A 68 34.23 -20.49 -10.08
N LYS A 69 33.71 -19.64 -10.98
CA LYS A 69 32.39 -19.01 -10.83
C LYS A 69 31.34 -19.73 -11.67
N HIS A 70 30.14 -19.90 -11.12
CA HIS A 70 28.98 -20.37 -11.88
C HIS A 70 28.35 -19.21 -12.67
N PRO A 71 28.11 -19.37 -13.98
CA PRO A 71 27.49 -18.32 -14.78
C PRO A 71 26.00 -18.22 -14.44
N VAL A 72 25.51 -16.99 -14.32
CA VAL A 72 24.08 -16.69 -14.17
C VAL A 72 23.35 -16.90 -15.50
N ARG A 73 24.06 -16.66 -16.62
CA ARG A 73 23.52 -16.92 -17.95
C ARG A 73 24.63 -17.38 -18.88
N SER A 74 24.33 -18.40 -19.69
CA SER A 74 25.22 -18.89 -20.73
C SER A 74 24.49 -18.87 -22.07
N SER A 75 25.15 -18.38 -23.12
CA SER A 75 24.60 -18.34 -24.47
C SER A 75 25.65 -18.81 -25.47
N ARG A 76 25.30 -19.79 -26.31
CA ARG A 76 26.15 -20.29 -27.39
C ARG A 76 25.73 -19.65 -28.70
N ILE A 77 26.69 -19.14 -29.48
CA ILE A 77 26.38 -18.57 -30.79
C ILE A 77 26.24 -19.71 -31.81
N GLU A 78 25.09 -19.81 -32.45
CA GLU A 78 24.87 -20.78 -33.53
C GLU A 78 25.87 -20.55 -34.69
N GLY A 79 26.55 -21.62 -35.12
CA GLY A 79 27.53 -21.57 -36.22
C GLY A 79 28.97 -21.22 -35.82
N LEU A 80 29.25 -20.86 -34.56
CA LEU A 80 30.60 -20.61 -34.04
C LEU A 80 30.88 -21.47 -32.80
N PRO A 81 32.13 -21.95 -32.59
CA PRO A 81 32.52 -22.64 -31.36
C PRO A 81 32.74 -21.64 -30.20
N LEU A 82 31.83 -20.66 -30.04
CA LEU A 82 31.93 -19.58 -29.05
C LEU A 82 30.74 -19.63 -28.09
N THR A 83 31.04 -19.68 -26.79
CA THR A 83 30.06 -19.59 -25.70
C THR A 83 30.32 -18.35 -24.86
N ILE A 84 29.29 -17.59 -24.55
CA ILE A 84 29.35 -16.37 -23.73
C ILE A 84 28.71 -16.68 -22.37
N ASN A 85 29.48 -16.60 -21.31
CA ASN A 85 29.04 -16.73 -19.93
C ASN A 85 28.99 -15.35 -19.26
N LEU A 86 27.86 -15.06 -18.61
CA LEU A 86 27.63 -13.85 -17.82
C LEU A 86 27.61 -14.22 -16.34
N TYR A 87 28.31 -13.42 -15.53
CA TYR A 87 28.38 -13.56 -14.07
C TYR A 87 27.71 -12.36 -13.44
N ALA A 88 26.88 -12.59 -12.42
CA ALA A 88 26.33 -11.53 -11.56
C ALA A 88 26.94 -11.65 -10.17
N ASP A 89 27.03 -10.53 -9.45
CA ASP A 89 27.42 -10.55 -8.05
C ASP A 89 26.20 -10.95 -7.21
N THR A 90 26.41 -11.79 -6.20
CA THR A 90 25.38 -12.08 -5.20
C THR A 90 25.17 -10.85 -4.31
N TRP A 91 23.96 -10.70 -3.78
CA TRP A 91 23.57 -9.61 -2.88
C TRP A 91 24.65 -9.34 -1.83
N THR A 92 25.13 -8.10 -1.78
CA THR A 92 26.14 -7.72 -0.81
C THR A 92 25.50 -7.55 0.57
N MET A 93 26.31 -7.66 1.62
CA MET A 93 25.80 -7.39 2.99
C MET A 93 25.27 -5.97 3.13
N ALA A 94 25.79 -5.01 2.36
CA ALA A 94 25.27 -3.65 2.30
C ALA A 94 23.84 -3.60 1.76
N ASP A 95 23.55 -4.33 0.68
CA ASP A 95 22.20 -4.42 0.09
C ASP A 95 21.19 -4.97 1.10
N LEU A 96 21.61 -5.97 1.88
CA LEU A 96 20.79 -6.54 2.94
C LEU A 96 20.52 -5.52 4.07
N TYR A 97 21.53 -4.76 4.50
CA TYR A 97 21.34 -3.70 5.49
C TYR A 97 20.40 -2.60 4.99
N PHE A 98 20.52 -2.17 3.73
CA PHE A 98 19.62 -1.18 3.14
C PHE A 98 18.17 -1.69 3.06
N ALA A 99 17.97 -2.94 2.63
CA ALA A 99 16.65 -3.55 2.58
C ALA A 99 15.99 -3.62 3.97
N LEU A 100 16.77 -3.99 5.00
CA LEU A 100 16.29 -4.08 6.38
C LEU A 100 15.92 -2.70 6.95
N LEU A 101 16.77 -1.69 6.74
CA LEU A 101 16.50 -0.32 7.17
C LEU A 101 15.26 0.25 6.49
N PHE A 102 15.14 0.04 5.18
CA PHE A 102 13.96 0.49 4.42
C PHE A 102 12.68 -0.17 4.94
N GLY A 103 12.73 -1.48 5.20
CA GLY A 103 11.62 -2.22 5.81
C GLY A 103 11.20 -1.66 7.17
N LEU A 104 12.15 -1.36 8.05
CA LEU A 104 11.87 -0.76 9.37
C LEU A 104 11.27 0.64 9.25
N MET A 105 11.81 1.48 8.37
CA MET A 105 11.31 2.84 8.17
C MET A 105 9.87 2.83 7.64
N CYS A 106 9.60 2.02 6.61
CA CYS A 106 8.26 1.88 6.06
C CYS A 106 7.29 1.29 7.08
N GLY A 107 7.69 0.23 7.80
CA GLY A 107 6.88 -0.41 8.83
C GLY A 107 6.51 0.53 9.97
N SER A 108 7.48 1.27 10.51
CA SER A 108 7.24 2.29 11.54
C SER A 108 6.30 3.39 11.04
N SER A 109 6.50 3.87 9.82
CA SER A 109 5.69 4.95 9.25
C SER A 109 4.24 4.51 9.06
N ILE A 110 4.03 3.30 8.52
CA ILE A 110 2.70 2.70 8.35
C ILE A 110 2.04 2.46 9.72
N GLY A 111 2.80 1.94 10.68
CA GLY A 111 2.31 1.70 12.05
C GLY A 111 1.83 2.98 12.73
N VAL A 112 2.61 4.06 12.64
CA VAL A 112 2.25 5.38 13.16
C VAL A 112 1.00 5.92 12.46
N LEU A 113 0.92 5.79 11.13
CA LEU A 113 -0.23 6.29 10.36
C LEU A 113 -1.52 5.54 10.70
N CYS A 114 -1.46 4.20 10.83
CA CYS A 114 -2.57 3.39 11.33
C CYS A 114 -2.97 3.78 12.76
N PHE A 115 -2.00 3.98 13.65
CA PHE A 115 -2.26 4.41 15.03
C PHE A 115 -2.96 5.77 15.08
N TYR A 116 -2.49 6.75 14.31
CA TYR A 116 -3.15 8.05 14.19
C TYR A 116 -4.57 7.95 13.63
N GLY A 117 -4.79 7.09 12.63
CA GLY A 117 -6.11 6.83 12.06
C GLY A 117 -7.09 6.32 13.13
N LEU A 118 -6.70 5.26 13.86
CA LEU A 118 -7.51 4.67 14.93
C LEU A 118 -7.77 5.66 16.07
N MET A 119 -6.76 6.43 16.48
CA MET A 119 -6.89 7.41 17.58
C MET A 119 -7.83 8.57 17.21
N ASN A 120 -7.89 8.97 15.94
CA ASN A 120 -8.74 10.09 15.50
C ASN A 120 -10.25 9.74 15.50
N HIS A 121 -10.60 8.45 15.45
CA HIS A 121 -11.97 7.97 15.62
C HIS A 121 -12.51 8.16 17.05
N ALA A 122 -11.66 8.44 18.04
CA ALA A 122 -12.05 8.58 19.43
C ALA A 122 -12.34 10.01 19.87
N ASN A 123 -12.82 10.88 18.97
CA ASN A 123 -13.29 12.22 19.36
C ASN A 123 -14.78 12.16 19.69
N PRO A 124 -15.20 11.90 20.93
CA PRO A 124 -16.58 11.53 21.17
C PRO A 124 -17.48 12.78 21.17
N ARG A 125 -16.88 13.98 21.25
CA ARG A 125 -17.53 15.25 20.86
C ARG A 125 -18.01 15.24 19.40
N LYS A 126 -17.16 14.76 18.47
CA LYS A 126 -17.54 14.66 17.06
C LYS A 126 -18.64 13.61 16.89
N GLU A 127 -18.66 12.57 17.72
CA GLU A 127 -19.64 11.50 17.67
C GLU A 127 -21.06 12.02 17.96
N ILE A 128 -21.28 12.73 19.08
CA ILE A 128 -22.60 13.35 19.36
C ILE A 128 -23.02 14.33 18.24
N LEU A 129 -22.10 15.19 17.79
CA LEU A 129 -22.42 16.16 16.74
C LEU A 129 -22.75 15.48 15.40
N THR A 130 -22.08 14.37 15.09
CA THR A 130 -22.35 13.56 13.89
C THR A 130 -23.67 12.83 14.05
N ALA A 131 -23.96 12.28 15.22
CA ALA A 131 -25.21 11.61 15.54
C ALA A 131 -26.42 12.55 15.40
N ILE A 132 -26.31 13.80 15.86
CA ILE A 132 -27.32 14.86 15.62
C ILE A 132 -27.53 15.08 14.11
N LYS A 133 -26.44 15.22 13.33
CA LYS A 133 -26.54 15.46 11.88
C LYS A 133 -27.10 14.26 11.10
N GLN A 134 -26.85 13.05 11.58
CA GLN A 134 -27.27 11.81 10.93
C GLN A 134 -28.64 11.32 11.43
N ASN A 135 -29.38 12.10 12.21
CA ASN A 135 -30.68 11.75 12.79
C ASN A 135 -30.65 10.40 13.56
N GLN A 136 -29.58 10.15 14.30
CA GLN A 136 -29.45 8.95 15.13
C GLN A 136 -30.21 9.06 16.46
N PHE A 137 -30.63 10.27 16.82
CA PHE A 137 -31.46 10.52 17.99
C PHE A 137 -32.94 10.50 17.61
N HIS A 138 -33.73 9.89 18.47
CA HIS A 138 -35.18 9.90 18.37
C HIS A 138 -35.80 10.17 19.76
N VAL A 139 -37.08 10.51 19.77
CA VAL A 139 -37.83 10.80 20.99
C VAL A 139 -38.90 9.76 21.21
N VAL A 140 -39.10 9.38 22.47
CA VAL A 140 -40.24 8.58 22.90
C VAL A 140 -41.02 9.37 23.96
N TYR A 141 -42.34 9.19 23.95
CA TYR A 141 -43.25 9.94 24.80
C TYR A 141 -43.87 8.99 25.82
N GLN A 142 -43.62 9.24 27.11
CA GLN A 142 -44.19 8.46 28.20
C GLN A 142 -45.36 9.24 28.82
N PRO A 143 -46.58 8.69 28.84
CA PRO A 143 -47.73 9.38 29.40
C PRO A 143 -47.62 9.49 30.92
N VAL A 144 -47.96 10.66 31.45
CA VAL A 144 -48.04 10.94 32.88
C VAL A 144 -49.51 10.99 33.25
N VAL A 145 -49.94 10.07 34.12
CA VAL A 145 -51.31 9.97 34.62
C VAL A 145 -51.38 10.42 36.07
N ASP A 146 -52.42 11.18 36.42
CA ASP A 146 -52.69 11.56 37.80
C ASP A 146 -53.26 10.34 38.55
N ALA A 147 -52.64 10.00 39.68
CA ALA A 147 -52.99 8.84 40.47
C ALA A 147 -54.40 8.91 41.08
N ASN A 148 -54.94 10.11 41.29
CA ASN A 148 -56.23 10.30 41.96
C ASN A 148 -57.43 10.14 41.02
N ASN A 149 -57.31 10.62 39.79
CA ASN A 149 -58.40 10.65 38.80
C ASN A 149 -58.12 9.80 37.55
N LEU A 150 -56.94 9.17 37.47
CA LEU A 150 -56.45 8.37 36.34
C LEU A 150 -56.49 9.11 34.99
N GLN A 151 -56.54 10.45 35.02
CA GLN A 151 -56.51 11.24 33.81
C GLN A 151 -55.08 11.54 33.39
N MET A 152 -54.86 11.58 32.08
CA MET A 152 -53.56 11.93 31.50
C MET A 152 -53.31 13.43 31.72
N GLY A 153 -52.34 13.75 32.58
CA GLY A 153 -51.94 15.13 32.89
C GLY A 153 -50.89 15.69 31.93
N GLY A 154 -50.15 14.81 31.22
CA GLY A 154 -49.14 15.23 30.25
C GLY A 154 -48.32 14.07 29.70
N VAL A 155 -47.19 14.39 29.08
CA VAL A 155 -46.19 13.43 28.61
C VAL A 155 -44.79 13.88 29.01
N GLU A 156 -43.98 12.91 29.41
CA GLU A 156 -42.55 13.07 29.56
C GLU A 156 -41.87 12.70 28.24
N VAL A 157 -40.93 13.55 27.79
CA VAL A 157 -40.17 13.32 26.56
C VAL A 157 -38.82 12.71 26.92
N LEU A 158 -38.54 11.54 26.37
CA LEU A 158 -37.29 10.81 26.61
C LEU A 158 -36.53 10.68 25.29
N MET A 159 -35.30 11.19 25.27
CA MET A 159 -34.40 11.03 24.13
C MET A 159 -33.79 9.63 24.14
N ARG A 160 -33.70 9.02 22.96
CA ARG A 160 -33.07 7.72 22.71
C ARG A 160 -32.05 7.87 21.59
N TRP A 161 -30.94 7.13 21.70
CA TRP A 161 -29.87 7.17 20.71
C TRP A 161 -29.66 5.78 20.12
N HIS A 162 -29.93 5.67 18.82
CA HIS A 162 -29.66 4.48 18.03
C HIS A 162 -28.33 4.64 17.28
N HIS A 163 -27.25 4.06 17.81
CA HIS A 163 -25.94 4.15 17.21
C HIS A 163 -25.72 3.01 16.18
N PRO A 164 -25.29 3.30 14.94
CA PRO A 164 -25.18 2.29 13.88
C PRO A 164 -24.20 1.15 14.16
N GLY A 165 -23.19 1.38 15.01
CA GLY A 165 -22.21 0.36 15.40
C GLY A 165 -22.44 -0.24 16.79
N ALA A 166 -23.13 0.48 17.69
CA ALA A 166 -23.23 0.11 19.12
C ALA A 166 -24.66 -0.26 19.55
N GLY A 167 -25.66 -0.03 18.68
CA GLY A 167 -27.07 -0.25 18.99
C GLY A 167 -27.65 0.87 19.87
N GLU A 168 -28.63 0.51 20.70
CA GLU A 168 -29.29 1.45 21.61
C GLU A 168 -28.36 1.86 22.76
N ILE A 169 -28.09 3.16 22.86
CA ILE A 169 -27.26 3.73 23.93
C ILE A 169 -28.19 4.35 24.99
N PRO A 170 -28.04 3.99 26.28
CA PRO A 170 -28.91 4.52 27.33
C PRO A 170 -28.69 6.03 27.55
N PRO A 171 -29.74 6.78 27.93
CA PRO A 171 -29.68 8.22 28.16
C PRO A 171 -28.62 8.61 29.17
N ASP A 172 -28.49 7.87 30.27
CA ASP A 172 -27.50 8.17 31.32
C ASP A 172 -26.05 8.21 30.79
N ALA A 173 -25.74 7.37 29.80
CA ALA A 173 -24.41 7.31 29.21
C ALA A 173 -24.11 8.53 28.32
N PHE A 174 -25.04 8.89 27.42
CA PHE A 174 -24.78 9.98 26.48
C PHE A 174 -25.09 11.36 27.06
N ILE A 175 -26.00 11.48 28.03
CA ILE A 175 -26.29 12.74 28.72
C ILE A 175 -25.10 13.14 29.59
N GLY A 176 -24.59 12.23 30.44
CA GLY A 176 -23.42 12.52 31.27
C GLY A 176 -22.19 12.88 30.43
N PHE A 177 -22.03 12.23 29.27
CA PHE A 177 -20.99 12.60 28.32
C PHE A 177 -21.24 13.97 27.66
N ALA A 178 -22.47 14.27 27.23
CA ALA A 178 -22.82 15.57 26.67
C ALA A 178 -22.58 16.72 27.67
N GLU A 179 -22.84 16.51 28.94
CA GLU A 179 -22.54 17.47 30.01
C GLU A 179 -21.04 17.68 30.17
N ALA A 180 -20.26 16.60 30.31
CA ALA A 180 -18.80 16.67 30.44
C ALA A 180 -18.13 17.39 29.27
N GLN A 181 -18.67 17.23 28.06
CA GLN A 181 -18.17 17.90 26.84
C GLN A 181 -18.79 19.27 26.55
N LYS A 182 -19.67 19.79 27.42
CA LYS A 182 -20.43 21.04 27.18
C LYS A 182 -21.26 21.02 25.90
N LEU A 183 -21.75 19.84 25.51
CA LEU A 183 -22.65 19.59 24.38
C LEU A 183 -24.12 19.47 24.77
N ILE A 184 -24.45 19.58 26.06
CA ILE A 184 -25.84 19.47 26.54
C ILE A 184 -26.76 20.50 25.88
N VAL A 185 -26.29 21.73 25.66
CA VAL A 185 -27.09 22.79 25.01
C VAL A 185 -27.45 22.43 23.55
N PRO A 186 -26.48 22.11 22.66
CA PRO A 186 -26.79 21.61 21.33
C PRO A 186 -27.75 20.41 21.31
N LEU A 187 -27.58 19.48 22.25
CA LEU A 187 -28.41 18.27 22.32
C LEU A 187 -29.85 18.61 22.70
N THR A 188 -30.07 19.48 23.69
CA THR A 188 -31.39 19.95 24.09
C THR A 188 -32.07 20.77 22.98
N LEU A 189 -31.32 21.58 22.23
CA LEU A 189 -31.90 22.27 21.07
C LEU A 189 -32.35 21.30 19.98
N HIS A 190 -31.58 20.24 19.74
CA HIS A 190 -31.98 19.17 18.83
C HIS A 190 -33.22 18.42 19.33
N LEU A 191 -33.32 18.16 20.64
CA LEU A 191 -34.53 17.59 21.26
C LEU A 191 -35.77 18.43 20.94
N PHE A 192 -35.68 19.75 21.11
CA PHE A 192 -36.80 20.65 20.80
C PHE A 192 -37.16 20.63 19.32
N ASP A 193 -36.18 20.57 18.42
CA ASP A 193 -36.45 20.43 16.98
C ASP A 193 -37.22 19.14 16.67
N LEU A 194 -36.84 18.02 17.29
CA LEU A 194 -37.57 16.75 17.16
C LEU A 194 -39.01 16.86 17.69
N ILE A 195 -39.19 17.47 18.87
CA ILE A 195 -40.53 17.69 19.45
C ILE A 195 -41.39 18.58 18.54
N LEU A 196 -40.81 19.64 17.95
CA LEU A 196 -41.54 20.53 17.03
C LEU A 196 -42.01 19.79 15.78
N ARG A 197 -41.22 18.85 15.27
CA ARG A 197 -41.62 17.97 14.15
C ARG A 197 -42.78 17.06 14.54
N ASP A 198 -42.79 16.54 15.77
CA ASP A 198 -43.82 15.61 16.26
C ASP A 198 -45.07 16.30 16.82
N ALA A 199 -45.00 17.60 17.11
CA ALA A 199 -46.08 18.38 17.74
C ALA A 199 -47.46 18.26 17.05
N PRO A 200 -47.58 18.29 15.70
CA PRO A 200 -48.88 18.11 15.04
C PRO A 200 -49.49 16.74 15.31
N THR A 201 -48.67 15.69 15.31
CA THR A 201 -49.08 14.31 15.55
C THR A 201 -49.51 14.12 17.00
N LEU A 202 -48.74 14.67 17.95
CA LEU A 202 -49.06 14.65 19.37
C LEU A 202 -50.39 15.33 19.66
N LYS A 203 -50.64 16.52 19.09
CA LYS A 203 -51.91 17.25 19.28
C LYS A 203 -53.12 16.39 18.86
N ASN A 204 -53.00 15.66 17.76
CA ASN A 204 -54.06 14.77 17.29
C ASN A 204 -54.23 13.54 18.19
N ALA A 205 -53.13 12.97 18.69
CA ALA A 205 -53.15 11.85 19.62
C ALA A 205 -53.82 12.24 20.95
N PHE A 206 -53.43 13.37 21.54
CA PHE A 206 -54.03 13.89 22.78
C PHE A 206 -55.54 14.15 22.63
N ARG A 207 -55.98 14.74 21.51
CA ARG A 207 -57.41 14.96 21.24
C ARG A 207 -58.20 13.66 21.19
N ARG A 208 -57.65 12.59 20.61
CA ARG A 208 -58.30 11.28 20.55
C ARG A 208 -58.42 10.62 21.93
N VAL A 209 -57.38 10.73 22.75
CA VAL A 209 -57.40 10.19 24.13
C VAL A 209 -58.45 10.91 24.97
N GLN A 210 -58.60 12.23 24.82
CA GLN A 210 -59.61 13.01 25.53
C GLN A 210 -61.04 12.83 24.99
N ALA A 211 -61.22 12.54 23.70
CA ALA A 211 -62.54 12.35 23.09
C ALA A 211 -63.07 10.90 23.18
N GLY A 212 -62.27 9.96 23.68
CA GLY A 212 -62.59 8.53 23.79
C GLY A 212 -63.19 8.09 25.13
N HIS A 213 -63.79 9.00 25.90
CA HIS A 213 -64.60 8.69 27.09
C HIS A 213 -66.07 9.02 26.84
#